data_AF-A0A6M3J8I6-F1
#
_entry.id   AF-A0A6M3J8I6-F1
#
_cell.length_a   1.000
_cell.length_b   1.000
_cell.length_c   1.000
_cell.angle_alpha   90.00
_cell.angle_beta   90.00
_cell.angle_gamma   90.00
#
_symmetry.space_group_name_H-M   'P 1'
#
loop_
_entity.id
_entity.type
_entity.pdbx_description
1 polymer ?
#
loop_
_entity_poly.entity_id
_entity_poly.type
_entity_poly.pdbx_seq_one_letter_code
_entity_poly.pdbx_strand_id
1 'polypeptide(L)'
;MTRTCRMSFELLATDGKARRGRVTFPRGVVETPAFMPVGTYGTVKGMLPRDIEATGAQIILGNTFHLWLRPGTEVIKKHGDLHDFMQWQGPILTDSGGFQVFSLGAMRKIKEEGVYFASPVDG
;
A
#
# COMPACT_ATOMS: atom_id res chain seq x y z
N MET A 1 -24.65 9.50 4.94
CA MET A 1 -23.26 9.63 4.45
C MET A 1 -23.22 9.22 3.00
N THR A 2 -23.10 10.18 2.08
CA THR A 2 -23.03 9.92 0.64
C THR A 2 -21.74 9.16 0.32
N ARG A 3 -21.86 7.94 -0.23
CA ARG A 3 -20.73 7.15 -0.77
C ARG A 3 -20.20 7.84 -2.03
N THR A 4 -19.50 8.95 -1.85
CA THR A 4 -18.78 9.59 -2.95
C THR A 4 -17.52 8.78 -3.20
N CYS A 5 -17.54 7.94 -4.25
CA CYS A 5 -16.35 7.24 -4.68
C CYS A 5 -15.37 8.29 -5.22
N ARG A 6 -14.23 8.48 -4.54
CA ARG A 6 -13.21 9.43 -4.95
C ARG A 6 -12.24 8.87 -5.99
N MET A 7 -12.51 7.67 -6.49
CA MET A 7 -11.73 6.97 -7.51
C MET A 7 -12.59 6.76 -8.75
N SER A 8 -12.02 7.02 -9.92
CA SER A 8 -12.61 6.68 -11.22
C SER A 8 -11.62 5.88 -12.05
N PHE A 9 -12.15 4.98 -12.89
CA PHE A 9 -11.38 4.23 -13.86
C PHE A 9 -11.92 4.46 -15.27
N GLU A 10 -11.02 4.75 -16.20
CA GLU A 10 -11.30 4.96 -17.61
C GLU A 10 -10.54 3.92 -18.44
N LEU A 11 -11.23 3.28 -19.39
CA LEU A 11 -10.60 2.41 -20.38
C LEU A 11 -10.32 3.24 -21.65
N LEU A 12 -9.06 3.43 -21.98
CA LEU A 12 -8.63 4.28 -23.10
C LEU A 12 -8.52 3.50 -24.42
N ALA A 13 -7.98 2.28 -24.36
CA ALA A 13 -7.82 1.42 -25.53
C ALA A 13 -7.71 -0.05 -25.15
N THR A 14 -7.95 -0.92 -26.12
CA THR A 14 -7.83 -2.37 -25.99
C THR A 14 -7.11 -2.97 -27.20
N ASP A 15 -6.29 -4.00 -26.96
CA ASP A 15 -5.72 -4.85 -28.00
C ASP A 15 -5.79 -6.31 -27.53
N GLY A 16 -6.73 -7.08 -28.12
CA GLY A 16 -7.09 -8.41 -27.63
C GLY A 16 -7.50 -8.39 -26.14
N LYS A 17 -6.69 -9.02 -25.28
CA LYS A 17 -6.90 -9.03 -23.81
C LYS A 17 -6.20 -7.87 -23.09
N ALA A 18 -5.30 -7.16 -23.76
CA ALA A 18 -4.58 -6.04 -23.18
C ALA A 18 -5.49 -4.80 -23.07
N ARG A 19 -5.32 -4.04 -21.99
CA ARG A 19 -6.15 -2.88 -21.65
C ARG A 19 -5.25 -1.72 -21.24
N ARG A 20 -5.36 -0.61 -21.97
CA ARG A 20 -4.79 0.68 -21.58
C ARG A 20 -5.88 1.44 -20.84
N GLY A 21 -5.64 1.80 -19.59
CA GLY A 21 -6.62 2.55 -18.81
C GLY A 21 -5.98 3.58 -17.91
N ARG A 22 -6.82 4.37 -17.24
CA ARG A 22 -6.40 5.42 -16.33
C ARG A 22 -7.23 5.33 -15.07
N VAL A 23 -6.56 5.37 -13.92
CA VAL A 23 -7.22 5.49 -12.62
C VAL A 23 -6.95 6.87 -12.07
N THR A 24 -8.00 7.61 -11.73
CA THR A 24 -7.88 8.95 -11.13
C THR A 24 -8.24 8.86 -9.65
N PHE A 25 -7.35 9.35 -8.81
CA PHE A 25 -7.52 9.54 -7.37
C PHE A 25 -7.42 11.03 -7.03
N PRO A 26 -7.85 11.46 -5.82
CA PRO A 26 -7.67 12.86 -5.40
C PRO A 26 -6.20 13.27 -5.31
N ARG A 27 -5.30 12.29 -5.08
CA ARG A 27 -3.85 12.49 -4.93
C ARG A 27 -3.05 12.17 -6.20
N GLY A 28 -3.70 11.95 -7.34
CA GLY A 28 -2.98 11.75 -8.61
C GLY A 28 -3.64 10.78 -9.58
N VAL A 29 -2.98 10.58 -10.70
CA VAL A 29 -3.44 9.74 -11.81
C VAL A 29 -2.46 8.58 -12.01
N VAL A 30 -2.99 7.38 -12.22
CA VAL A 30 -2.22 6.16 -12.50
C VAL A 30 -2.62 5.61 -13.86
N GLU A 31 -1.66 5.53 -14.77
CA GLU A 31 -1.81 4.90 -16.07
C GLU A 31 -1.64 3.39 -15.93
N THR A 32 -2.57 2.61 -16.49
CA THR A 32 -2.52 1.15 -16.49
C THR A 32 -2.17 0.62 -17.88
N PRO A 33 -1.36 -0.45 -18.00
CA PRO A 33 -0.80 -1.28 -16.91
C PRO A 33 0.24 -0.56 -16.04
N ALA A 34 0.15 -0.73 -14.71
CA ALA A 34 1.00 -0.03 -13.74
C ALA A 34 1.86 -1.03 -12.97
N PHE A 35 3.13 -0.68 -12.73
CA PHE A 35 3.99 -1.36 -11.77
C PHE A 35 4.05 -0.54 -10.47
N MET A 36 3.95 -1.22 -9.33
CA MET A 36 3.89 -0.57 -8.01
C MET A 36 5.13 -0.95 -7.20
N PRO A 37 6.07 -0.03 -6.96
CA PRO A 37 7.18 -0.27 -6.03
C PRO A 37 6.66 -0.60 -4.64
N VAL A 38 7.24 -1.61 -3.99
CA VAL A 38 6.80 -2.09 -2.66
C VAL A 38 7.61 -1.41 -1.57
N GLY A 39 6.92 -0.69 -0.70
CA GLY A 39 7.45 -0.08 0.52
C GLY A 39 7.24 -0.99 1.73
N THR A 40 8.33 -1.47 2.31
CA THR A 40 8.33 -2.28 3.55
C THR A 40 8.86 -1.40 4.67
N TYR A 41 8.09 -1.22 5.76
CA TYR A 41 8.40 -0.26 6.85
C TYR A 41 8.39 1.22 6.45
N GLY A 42 7.48 1.63 5.56
CA GLY A 42 7.32 3.05 5.20
C GLY A 42 8.45 3.61 4.33
N THR A 43 9.29 2.75 3.76
CA THR A 43 10.28 3.11 2.74
C THR A 43 10.34 2.02 1.67
N VAL A 44 10.61 2.39 0.42
CA VAL A 44 11.08 1.41 -0.58
C VAL A 44 12.54 1.16 -0.27
N LYS A 45 12.90 -0.09 0.04
CA LYS A 45 14.21 -0.43 0.60
C LYS A 45 15.34 0.07 -0.31
N GLY A 46 16.18 0.97 0.22
CA GLY A 46 17.34 1.51 -0.48
C GLY A 46 17.07 2.69 -1.42
N MET A 47 15.86 3.25 -1.42
CA MET A 47 15.49 4.41 -2.25
C MET A 47 14.90 5.53 -1.40
N LEU A 48 15.27 6.76 -1.69
CA LEU A 48 14.59 7.93 -1.16
C LEU A 48 13.31 8.20 -1.98
N PRO A 49 12.31 8.91 -1.44
CA PRO A 49 11.08 9.23 -2.17
C PRO A 49 11.34 9.87 -3.55
N ARG A 50 12.31 10.77 -3.62
CA ARG A 50 12.75 11.39 -4.90
C ARG A 50 13.25 10.38 -5.93
N ASP A 51 13.86 9.28 -5.49
CA ASP A 51 14.39 8.25 -6.38
C ASP A 51 13.23 7.41 -6.93
N ILE A 52 12.19 7.18 -6.13
CA ILE A 52 10.95 6.52 -6.55
C ILE A 52 10.23 7.39 -7.59
N GLU A 53 10.10 8.69 -7.35
CA GLU A 53 9.52 9.64 -8.31
C GLU A 53 10.30 9.65 -9.62
N ALA A 54 11.63 9.63 -9.55
CA ALA A 54 12.50 9.58 -10.73
C ALA A 54 12.33 8.30 -11.58
N THR A 55 11.81 7.21 -11.01
CA THR A 55 11.49 6.00 -11.80
C THR A 55 10.24 6.15 -12.68
N GLY A 56 9.45 7.23 -12.49
CA GLY A 56 8.15 7.39 -13.12
C GLY A 56 7.03 6.61 -12.43
N ALA A 57 7.24 6.13 -11.20
CA ALA A 57 6.19 5.50 -10.41
C ALA A 57 5.04 6.48 -10.17
N GLN A 58 3.82 6.02 -10.39
CA GLN A 58 2.59 6.81 -10.20
C GLN A 58 1.80 6.38 -8.97
N ILE A 59 2.16 5.22 -8.40
CA ILE A 59 1.53 4.64 -7.22
C ILE A 59 2.55 3.70 -6.55
N ILE A 60 2.50 3.63 -5.23
CA ILE A 60 3.32 2.70 -4.45
C ILE A 60 2.44 1.74 -3.65
N LEU A 61 3.00 0.57 -3.30
CA LEU A 61 2.37 -0.38 -2.41
C LEU A 61 2.97 -0.27 -1.01
N GLY A 62 2.18 0.09 -0.01
CA GLY A 62 2.59 0.13 1.39
C GLY A 62 2.20 -1.14 2.12
N ASN A 63 3.16 -1.78 2.78
CA ASN A 63 2.88 -2.99 3.55
C ASN A 63 2.32 -2.70 4.95
N THR A 64 1.04 -3.03 5.20
CA THR A 64 0.38 -2.66 6.46
C THR A 64 0.83 -3.48 7.66
N PHE A 65 1.15 -4.76 7.48
CA PHE A 65 1.62 -5.62 8.58
C PHE A 65 2.88 -5.06 9.23
N HIS A 66 3.86 -4.69 8.42
CA HIS A 66 5.10 -4.12 8.92
C HIS A 66 4.88 -2.74 9.54
N LEU A 67 4.13 -1.86 8.88
CA LEU A 67 3.81 -0.52 9.39
C LEU A 67 3.07 -0.57 10.74
N TRP A 68 2.15 -1.52 10.89
CA TRP A 68 1.40 -1.73 12.13
C TRP A 68 2.29 -2.28 13.25
N LEU A 69 3.21 -3.19 12.94
CA LEU A 69 4.09 -3.78 13.94
C LEU A 69 5.19 -2.79 14.38
N ARG A 70 5.82 -2.11 13.43
CA ARG A 70 6.83 -1.06 13.65
C ARG A 70 6.79 -0.07 12.48
N PRO A 71 6.56 1.23 12.71
CA PRO A 71 6.60 1.94 13.99
C PRO A 71 5.28 1.91 14.78
N GLY A 72 4.20 1.37 14.20
CA GLY A 72 2.86 1.42 14.78
C GLY A 72 2.02 2.58 14.23
N THR A 73 0.71 2.37 14.17
CA THR A 73 -0.25 3.33 13.62
C THR A 73 -0.28 4.65 14.40
N GLU A 74 -0.05 4.61 15.72
CA GLU A 74 -0.02 5.81 16.55
C GLU A 74 1.19 6.71 16.25
N VAL A 75 2.33 6.13 15.89
CA VAL A 75 3.50 6.91 15.46
C VAL A 75 3.24 7.54 14.10
N ILE A 76 2.63 6.80 13.17
CA ILE A 76 2.27 7.33 11.84
C ILE A 76 1.30 8.51 11.99
N LYS A 77 0.24 8.37 12.80
CA LYS A 77 -0.71 9.45 13.07
C LYS A 77 -0.07 10.70 13.67
N LYS A 78 0.92 10.54 14.56
CA LYS A 78 1.66 11.67 15.13
C LYS A 78 2.44 12.48 14.07
N HIS A 79 2.75 11.86 12.94
CA HIS A 79 3.41 12.49 11.80
C HIS A 79 2.41 12.99 10.73
N GLY A 80 1.11 12.95 11.00
CA GLY A 80 0.05 13.28 10.04
C GLY A 80 -0.61 12.00 9.50
N ASP A 81 -0.41 11.70 8.23
CA ASP A 81 -0.84 10.45 7.62
C ASP A 81 0.34 9.63 7.04
N LEU A 82 0.04 8.52 6.36
CA LEU A 82 1.07 7.66 5.77
C LEU A 82 1.87 8.37 4.66
N HIS A 83 1.25 9.31 3.92
CA HIS A 83 1.93 10.11 2.90
C HIS A 83 2.98 11.01 3.56
N ASP A 84 2.63 11.65 4.67
CA ASP A 84 3.55 12.50 5.43
C ASP A 84 4.69 11.68 6.02
N PHE A 85 4.38 10.51 6.58
CA PHE A 85 5.38 9.61 7.14
C PHE A 85 6.36 9.07 6.09
N MET A 86 5.86 8.67 4.92
CA MET A 86 6.67 8.14 3.82
C MET A 86 7.27 9.24 2.92
N GLN A 87 6.88 10.50 3.12
CA GLN A 87 7.20 11.62 2.25
C GLN A 87 6.83 11.35 0.77
N TRP A 88 5.69 10.70 0.55
CA TRP A 88 5.15 10.36 -0.78
C TRP A 88 3.79 11.00 -0.98
N GLN A 89 3.64 11.88 -1.96
CA GLN A 89 2.40 12.66 -2.16
C GLN A 89 1.41 12.03 -3.15
N GLY A 90 1.83 10.99 -3.88
CA GLY A 90 0.99 10.28 -4.83
C GLY A 90 0.07 9.24 -4.19
N PRO A 91 -0.71 8.50 -5.00
CA PRO A 91 -1.52 7.37 -4.56
C PRO A 91 -0.71 6.30 -3.82
N ILE A 92 -1.30 5.71 -2.77
CA ILE A 92 -0.77 4.56 -2.03
C ILE A 92 -1.81 3.45 -2.03
N LEU A 93 -1.41 2.24 -2.41
CA LEU A 93 -2.18 1.03 -2.19
C LEU A 93 -1.64 0.34 -0.95
N THR A 94 -2.47 0.20 0.08
CA THR A 94 -2.13 -0.59 1.26
C THR A 94 -2.68 -2.00 1.13
N ASP A 95 -1.85 -3.02 1.33
CA ASP A 95 -2.34 -4.39 1.45
C ASP A 95 -3.04 -4.58 2.81
N SER A 96 -3.72 -5.71 3.01
CA SER A 96 -4.42 -5.99 4.27
C SER A 96 -3.52 -6.65 5.34
N GLY A 97 -2.29 -7.03 5.00
CA GLY A 97 -1.39 -7.78 5.88
C GLY A 97 -1.77 -9.26 6.05
N GLY A 98 -2.93 -9.69 5.54
CA GLY A 98 -3.44 -11.05 5.71
C GLY A 98 -2.53 -12.13 5.10
N PHE A 99 -1.84 -11.81 3.99
CA PHE A 99 -0.87 -12.73 3.41
C PHE A 99 0.33 -12.94 4.33
N GLN A 100 0.81 -11.90 5.01
CA GLN A 100 1.95 -12.04 5.93
C GLN A 100 1.56 -12.80 7.19
N VAL A 101 0.40 -12.49 7.76
CA VAL A 101 -0.20 -13.30 8.83
C VAL A 101 -0.35 -14.77 8.38
N PHE A 102 -0.66 -15.00 7.11
CA PHE A 102 -0.73 -16.35 6.57
C PHE A 102 0.67 -17.01 6.46
N SER A 103 1.68 -16.26 6.06
CA SER A 103 3.06 -16.75 5.89
C SER A 103 3.81 -17.08 7.19
N LEU A 104 3.30 -16.65 8.36
CA LEU A 104 3.92 -16.89 9.68
C LEU A 104 3.79 -18.34 10.22
N GLY A 105 3.21 -19.26 9.44
CA GLY A 105 3.24 -20.70 9.73
C GLY A 105 2.63 -21.08 11.09
N ALA A 106 3.40 -21.81 11.92
CA ALA A 106 2.94 -22.44 13.16
C ALA A 106 2.59 -21.47 14.31
N MET A 107 2.87 -20.18 14.17
CA MET A 107 2.67 -19.18 15.23
C MET A 107 1.27 -18.54 15.25
N ARG A 108 0.28 -19.11 14.55
CA ARG A 108 -1.07 -18.54 14.42
C ARG A 108 -2.17 -19.42 15.02
N LYS A 109 -3.17 -18.79 15.64
CA LYS A 109 -4.48 -19.37 15.95
C LYS A 109 -5.54 -18.62 15.15
N ILE A 110 -6.18 -19.31 14.21
CA ILE A 110 -7.29 -18.76 13.41
C ILE A 110 -8.59 -19.02 14.17
N LYS A 111 -9.37 -17.97 14.41
CA LYS A 111 -10.75 -18.04 14.92
C LYS A 111 -11.68 -17.32 13.95
N GLU A 112 -12.98 -17.51 14.10
CA GLU A 112 -13.99 -16.81 13.28
C GLU A 112 -13.91 -15.28 13.43
N GLU A 113 -13.47 -14.81 14.59
CA GLU A 113 -13.26 -13.40 14.95
C GLU A 113 -12.06 -12.75 14.24
N GLY A 114 -11.11 -13.56 13.73
CA GLY A 114 -9.85 -13.07 13.18
C GLY A 114 -8.66 -14.00 13.43
N VAL A 115 -7.44 -13.48 13.27
CA VAL A 115 -6.21 -14.26 13.44
C VAL A 115 -5.38 -13.70 14.59
N TYR A 116 -5.06 -14.56 15.55
CA TYR A 116 -4.15 -14.27 16.65
C TYR A 116 -2.78 -14.85 16.31
N PHE A 117 -1.72 -14.06 16.40
CA PHE A 117 -0.35 -14.50 16.17
C PHE A 117 0.60 -13.82 17.17
N ALA A 118 1.68 -14.53 17.51
CA ALA A 118 2.79 -13.96 18.27
C ALA A 118 3.56 -12.97 17.39
N SER A 119 4.03 -11.87 17.97
CA SER A 119 4.76 -10.86 17.23
C SER A 119 6.07 -11.46 16.70
N PRO A 120 6.38 -11.34 15.40
CA PRO A 120 7.67 -11.79 14.87
C PRO A 120 8.87 -11.03 15.45
N VAL A 121 8.61 -9.94 16.16
CA VAL A 121 9.62 -9.00 16.66
C VAL A 121 10.00 -9.29 18.12
N ASP A 122 9.04 -9.65 18.97
CA ASP A 122 9.22 -9.79 20.42
C ASP A 122 8.51 -11.01 21.04
N GLY A 123 7.84 -11.85 20.25
CA GLY A 123 7.20 -13.09 20.69
C GLY A 123 5.76 -12.91 21.17
#